data_AF-S4RY38-F1
#
_entry.id   AF-S4RY38-F1
#
_cell.length_a   1.000
_cell.length_b   1.000
_cell.length_c   1.000
_cell.angle_alpha   90.00
_cell.angle_beta   90.00
_cell.angle_gamma   90.00
#
_symmetry.space_group_name_H-M   'P 1'
#
loop_
_entity.id
_entity.type
_entity.pdbx_description
1 polymer ?
#
loop_
_entity_poly.entity_id
_entity_poly.type
_entity_poly.pdbx_seq_one_letter_code
_entity_poly.pdbx_strand_id
1 'polypeptide(L)'
;IGEKEAMASPLGVGGPAHEADQVTLPYASVQRLVGELVPCLRLTAGARDLLRVACKRFVRHVSSEANTACAHVQRKTISPEHVIQALERLGLAGSMGELRACHAEFCALALSRRRRATRCLEALGVPEPELLRQQQALIEQAR
;
A
#
# COMPACT_ATOMS: atom_id res chain seq x y z
N ILE A 1 3.86 -1.70 50.78
CA ILE A 1 4.98 -2.56 50.32
C ILE A 1 4.34 -3.89 49.89
N GLY A 2 4.23 -4.26 48.63
CA GLY A 2 4.70 -3.65 47.39
C GLY A 2 3.70 -3.91 46.27
N GLU A 3 3.66 -2.96 45.35
CA GLU A 3 2.87 -2.92 44.15
C GLU A 3 3.35 -4.02 43.19
N LYS A 4 2.44 -4.84 42.66
CA LYS A 4 2.75 -5.67 41.49
C LYS A 4 2.31 -4.90 40.26
N GLU A 5 3.30 -4.37 39.55
CA GLU A 5 3.19 -3.76 38.23
C GLU A 5 2.37 -4.64 37.29
N ALA A 6 1.25 -4.08 36.82
CA ALA A 6 0.57 -4.57 35.64
C ALA A 6 1.41 -4.19 34.42
N MET A 7 2.26 -5.13 33.97
CA MET A 7 2.97 -5.02 32.71
C MET A 7 1.96 -5.12 31.57
N ALA A 8 1.52 -3.95 31.09
CA ALA A 8 0.67 -3.83 29.92
C ALA A 8 1.43 -4.32 28.68
N SER A 9 1.05 -5.49 28.17
CA SER A 9 1.47 -5.97 26.86
C SER A 9 1.01 -4.99 25.78
N PRO A 10 1.89 -4.43 24.93
CA PRO A 10 1.45 -3.60 23.84
C PRO A 10 1.13 -4.48 22.62
N LEU A 11 -0.02 -4.19 22.01
CA LEU A 11 -0.43 -4.55 20.66
C LEU A 11 -1.00 -5.97 20.48
N GLY A 12 -2.31 -6.06 20.76
CA GLY A 12 -3.17 -7.04 20.11
C GLY A 12 -3.24 -6.76 18.60
N VAL A 13 -2.47 -7.53 17.83
CA VAL A 13 -2.83 -7.90 16.46
C VAL A 13 -3.15 -9.39 16.51
N GLY A 14 -4.31 -9.70 17.10
CA GLY A 14 -4.85 -11.06 17.23
C GLY A 14 -6.12 -11.19 16.41
N GLY A 15 -6.08 -10.86 15.11
CA GLY A 15 -7.08 -11.38 14.17
C GLY A 15 -6.80 -12.87 13.92
N PRO A 16 -7.80 -13.70 13.61
CA PRO A 16 -7.59 -15.13 13.41
C PRO A 16 -6.56 -15.33 12.29
N ALA A 17 -5.43 -15.96 12.63
CA ALA A 17 -4.31 -16.26 11.72
C ALA A 17 -4.76 -17.02 10.44
N HIS A 18 -5.98 -17.55 10.44
CA HIS A 18 -6.59 -18.31 9.37
C HIS A 18 -7.08 -17.47 8.18
N GLU A 19 -7.53 -16.21 8.37
CA GLU A 19 -8.03 -15.38 7.25
C GLU A 19 -6.91 -14.73 6.45
N ALA A 20 -5.86 -14.27 7.14
CA ALA A 20 -4.67 -13.72 6.48
C ALA A 20 -4.01 -14.76 5.56
N ASP A 21 -4.21 -16.05 5.84
CA ASP A 21 -3.70 -17.14 5.04
C ASP A 21 -4.57 -17.52 3.83
N GLN A 22 -5.73 -16.90 3.67
CA GLN A 22 -6.55 -17.07 2.45
C GLN A 22 -6.24 -16.01 1.38
N VAL A 23 -5.78 -14.82 1.78
CA VAL A 23 -5.46 -13.74 0.84
C VAL A 23 -4.17 -14.08 0.07
N THR A 24 -4.32 -14.26 -1.25
CA THR A 24 -3.22 -14.58 -2.17
C THR A 24 -3.35 -13.73 -3.42
N LEU A 25 -2.21 -13.39 -4.05
CA LEU A 25 -2.22 -12.70 -5.33
C LEU A 25 -2.98 -13.51 -6.40
N PRO A 26 -3.69 -12.85 -7.34
CA PRO A 26 -4.39 -13.55 -8.39
C PRO A 26 -3.46 -14.44 -9.21
N TYR A 27 -3.83 -15.71 -9.37
CA TYR A 27 -2.99 -16.70 -10.06
C TYR A 27 -2.59 -16.25 -11.47
N ALA A 28 -3.55 -15.73 -12.24
CA ALA A 28 -3.31 -15.23 -13.60
C ALA A 28 -2.29 -14.08 -13.63
N SER A 29 -2.27 -13.21 -12.63
CA SER A 29 -1.31 -12.09 -12.57
C SER A 29 0.11 -12.58 -12.33
N VAL A 30 0.29 -13.53 -11.40
CA VAL A 30 1.59 -14.14 -11.12
C VAL A 30 2.10 -14.90 -12.35
N GLN A 31 1.25 -15.68 -13.01
CA GLN A 31 1.63 -16.43 -14.20
C GLN A 31 2.03 -15.52 -15.37
N ARG A 32 1.28 -14.44 -15.60
CA ARG A 32 1.61 -13.47 -16.65
C ARG A 32 3.00 -12.87 -16.42
N LEU A 33 3.27 -12.42 -15.19
CA LEU A 33 4.56 -11.82 -14.83
C LEU A 33 5.72 -12.80 -14.99
N VAL A 34 5.53 -14.08 -14.63
CA VAL A 34 6.53 -15.12 -14.85
C VAL A 34 6.81 -15.34 -16.33
N GLY A 35 5.78 -15.36 -17.18
CA GLY A 35 5.93 -15.49 -18.63
C GLY A 35 6.66 -14.31 -19.27
N GLU A 36 6.47 -13.10 -18.73
CA GLU A 36 7.18 -11.89 -19.16
C GLU A 36 8.66 -11.91 -18.73
N LEU A 37 8.96 -12.35 -17.50
CA LEU A 37 10.32 -12.38 -16.97
C LEU A 37 11.17 -13.52 -17.54
N VAL A 38 10.57 -14.68 -17.80
CA VAL A 38 11.30 -15.89 -18.20
C VAL A 38 10.58 -16.62 -19.34
N PRO A 39 10.50 -16.01 -20.54
CA PRO A 39 9.67 -16.51 -21.64
C PRO A 39 10.12 -17.87 -22.18
N CYS A 40 11.40 -18.21 -22.02
CA CYS A 40 11.97 -19.44 -22.55
C CYS A 40 11.80 -20.66 -21.63
N LEU A 41 11.30 -20.50 -20.40
CA LEU A 41 11.18 -21.59 -19.43
C LEU A 41 9.73 -22.04 -19.24
N ARG A 42 9.51 -23.35 -19.35
CA ARG A 42 8.24 -23.98 -18.98
C ARG A 42 8.28 -24.38 -17.52
N LEU A 43 7.41 -23.79 -16.70
CA LEU A 43 7.28 -24.17 -15.29
C LEU A 43 6.26 -25.30 -15.11
N THR A 44 6.58 -26.24 -14.23
CA THR A 44 5.64 -27.28 -13.78
C THR A 44 4.50 -26.67 -12.96
N ALA A 45 3.40 -27.40 -12.78
CA ALA A 45 2.31 -26.96 -11.90
C ALA A 45 2.82 -26.70 -10.46
N GLY A 46 3.59 -27.63 -9.90
CA GLY A 46 4.16 -27.48 -8.56
C GLY A 46 5.08 -26.26 -8.40
N ALA A 47 5.91 -25.95 -9.41
CA ALA A 47 6.76 -24.75 -9.38
C ALA A 47 5.92 -23.46 -9.38
N ARG A 48 4.82 -23.42 -10.15
CA ARG A 48 3.91 -22.27 -10.18
C ARG A 48 3.17 -22.09 -8.85
N ASP A 49 2.77 -23.18 -8.21
CA ASP A 49 2.18 -23.13 -6.87
C ASP A 49 3.17 -22.66 -5.81
N LEU A 50 4.42 -23.13 -5.88
CA LEU A 50 5.47 -22.67 -4.98
C LEU A 50 5.74 -21.17 -5.14
N LEU A 51 5.79 -20.66 -6.38
CA LEU A 51 5.94 -19.23 -6.65
C LEU A 51 4.80 -18.42 -6.04
N ARG A 52 3.55 -18.88 -6.16
CA ARG A 52 2.40 -18.21 -5.55
C ARG A 52 2.54 -18.10 -4.03
N VAL A 53 2.93 -19.20 -3.38
CA VAL A 53 3.20 -19.22 -1.92
C VAL A 53 4.37 -18.30 -1.58
N ALA A 54 5.42 -18.30 -2.39
CA ALA A 54 6.60 -17.46 -2.20
C ALA A 54 6.25 -15.97 -2.32
N CYS A 55 5.45 -15.55 -3.30
CA CYS A 55 5.00 -14.15 -3.43
C CYS A 55 4.22 -13.68 -2.20
N LYS A 56 3.33 -14.52 -1.67
CA LYS A 56 2.59 -14.22 -0.45
C LYS A 56 3.51 -14.10 0.77
N ARG A 57 4.46 -15.03 0.92
CA ARG A 57 5.48 -14.98 1.97
C ARG A 57 6.37 -13.75 1.83
N PHE A 58 6.72 -13.38 0.60
CA PHE A 58 7.52 -12.19 0.31
C PHE A 58 6.86 -10.92 0.82
N VAL A 59 5.58 -10.71 0.52
CA VAL A 59 4.82 -9.56 1.05
C VAL A 59 4.86 -9.52 2.57
N ARG A 60 4.66 -10.66 3.25
CA ARG A 60 4.73 -10.71 4.72
C ARG A 60 6.12 -10.44 5.26
N HIS A 61 7.16 -10.96 4.60
CA HIS A 61 8.53 -10.75 5.02
C HIS A 61 8.92 -9.28 4.92
N VAL A 62 8.60 -8.63 3.80
CA VAL A 62 8.81 -7.18 3.61
C VAL A 62 7.99 -6.38 4.63
N SER A 63 6.73 -6.74 4.86
CA SER A 63 5.88 -6.07 5.87
C SER A 63 6.44 -6.21 7.28
N SER A 64 6.92 -7.40 7.65
CA SER A 64 7.58 -7.63 8.94
C SER A 64 8.80 -6.72 9.08
N GLU A 65 9.63 -6.62 8.04
CA GLU A 65 10.86 -5.85 8.12
C GLU A 65 10.67 -4.34 8.06
N ALA A 66 9.66 -3.89 7.31
CA ALA A 66 9.20 -2.51 7.34
C ALA A 66 8.59 -2.16 8.71
N ASN A 67 7.90 -3.10 9.37
CA ASN A 67 7.38 -2.92 10.72
C ASN A 67 8.53 -2.78 11.73
N THR A 68 9.57 -3.61 11.64
CA THR A 68 10.80 -3.47 12.45
C THR A 68 11.44 -2.09 12.26
N ALA A 69 11.57 -1.62 11.02
CA ALA A 69 12.09 -0.28 10.70
C ALA A 69 11.21 0.84 11.28
N CYS A 70 9.89 0.72 11.17
CA CYS A 70 8.93 1.68 11.73
C CYS A 70 9.01 1.76 13.25
N ALA A 71 9.09 0.61 13.92
CA ALA A 71 9.20 0.51 15.38
C ALA A 71 10.51 1.12 15.89
N HIS A 72 11.61 0.95 15.15
CA HIS A 72 12.91 1.56 15.48
C HIS A 72 12.85 3.10 15.51
N VAL A 73 12.04 3.72 14.67
CA VAL A 73 11.83 5.19 14.62
C VAL A 73 10.68 5.62 15.54
N GLN A 74 10.15 4.71 16.39
CA GLN A 74 9.04 4.94 17.32
C GLN A 74 7.77 5.49 16.65
N ARG A 75 7.54 5.13 15.37
CA ARG A 75 6.32 5.52 14.63
C ARG A 75 5.28 4.41 14.69
N LYS A 76 4.00 4.82 14.68
CA LYS A 76 2.85 3.90 14.65
C LYS A 76 2.33 3.62 13.23
N THR A 77 2.85 4.33 12.22
CA THR A 77 2.42 4.22 10.82
C THR A 77 3.62 3.93 9.95
N ILE A 78 3.54 2.85 9.18
CA ILE A 78 4.57 2.45 8.22
C ILE A 78 4.54 3.44 7.05
N SER A 79 5.63 4.18 6.84
CA SER A 79 5.81 5.08 5.70
C SER A 79 6.56 4.38 4.56
N PRO A 80 6.51 4.92 3.33
CA PRO A 80 7.24 4.36 2.19
C PRO A 80 8.75 4.23 2.45
N GLU A 81 9.33 5.13 3.23
CA GLU A 81 10.75 5.11 3.60
C GLU A 81 11.10 3.87 4.43
N HIS A 82 10.21 3.41 5.31
CA HIS A 82 10.42 2.19 6.08
C HIS A 82 10.44 0.95 5.16
N VAL A 83 9.63 0.95 4.09
CA VAL A 83 9.60 -0.13 3.09
C VAL A 83 10.88 -0.13 2.24
N ILE A 84 11.34 1.06 1.82
CA ILE A 84 12.61 1.21 1.10
C ILE A 84 13.77 0.69 1.95
N GLN A 85 13.85 1.07 3.23
CA GLN A 85 14.87 0.60 4.15
C GLN A 85 14.80 -0.93 4.38
N ALA A 86 13.59 -1.49 4.47
CA ALA A 86 13.39 -2.93 4.58
C ALA A 86 13.96 -3.66 3.35
N LEU A 87 13.69 -3.18 2.14
CA LEU A 87 14.18 -3.78 0.90
C LEU A 87 15.71 -3.70 0.77
N GLU A 88 16.32 -2.62 1.26
CA GLU A 88 17.80 -2.49 1.35
C GLU A 88 18.40 -3.55 2.28
N ARG A 89 17.80 -3.75 3.47
CA ARG A 89 18.24 -4.79 4.43
C ARG A 89 18.09 -6.20 3.89
N LEU A 90 17.07 -6.44 3.06
CA LEU A 90 16.83 -7.72 2.40
C LEU A 90 17.77 -7.98 1.22
N GLY A 91 18.67 -7.04 0.88
CA GLY A 91 19.67 -7.22 -0.17
C GLY A 91 19.14 -7.02 -1.60
N LEU A 92 17.98 -6.37 -1.77
CA LEU A 92 17.40 -6.09 -3.08
C LEU A 92 17.99 -4.82 -3.74
N ALA A 93 19.28 -4.56 -3.49
CA ALA A 93 19.97 -3.33 -3.89
C ALA A 93 19.89 -3.05 -5.40
N GLY A 94 19.90 -4.10 -6.24
CA GLY A 94 19.83 -3.97 -7.69
C GLY A 94 18.53 -3.36 -8.23
N SER A 95 17.44 -3.41 -7.46
CA SER A 95 16.13 -2.87 -7.86
C SER A 95 15.81 -1.51 -7.23
N MET A 96 16.73 -0.96 -6.43
CA MET A 96 16.47 0.27 -5.64
C MET A 96 16.33 1.52 -6.51
N GLY A 97 17.02 1.58 -7.66
CA GLY A 97 16.92 2.71 -8.60
C GLY A 97 15.50 2.83 -9.18
N GLU A 98 15.00 1.74 -9.76
CA GLU A 98 13.63 1.67 -10.30
C GLU A 98 12.57 1.90 -9.22
N LEU A 99 12.78 1.32 -8.03
CA LEU A 99 11.87 1.52 -6.89
C LEU A 99 11.77 3.00 -6.49
N ARG A 100 12.91 3.69 -6.37
CA ARG A 100 12.94 5.12 -6.00
C ARG A 100 12.32 6.01 -7.07
N ALA A 101 12.52 5.69 -8.34
CA ALA A 101 11.87 6.39 -9.45
C ALA A 101 10.34 6.20 -9.40
N CYS A 102 9.86 4.96 -9.27
CA CYS A 102 8.44 4.65 -9.11
C CYS A 102 7.81 5.37 -7.91
N HIS A 103 8.52 5.42 -6.77
CA HIS A 103 8.07 6.16 -5.59
C HIS A 103 7.92 7.66 -5.88
N ALA A 104 8.89 8.27 -6.56
CA ALA A 104 8.84 9.69 -6.91
C ALA A 104 7.65 10.01 -7.85
N GLU A 105 7.40 9.16 -8.85
CA GLU A 105 6.24 9.27 -9.74
C GLU A 105 4.92 9.15 -8.98
N PHE A 106 4.82 8.19 -8.06
CA PHE A 106 3.65 8.02 -7.21
C PHE A 106 3.40 9.25 -6.34
N CYS A 107 4.44 9.83 -5.73
CA CYS A 107 4.33 11.07 -4.96
C CYS A 107 3.84 12.24 -5.83
N ALA A 108 4.38 12.40 -7.05
CA ALA A 108 3.95 13.43 -7.98
C ALA A 108 2.47 13.27 -8.38
N LEU A 109 2.02 12.04 -8.63
CA LEU A 109 0.63 11.73 -8.94
C LEU A 109 -0.31 11.98 -7.75
N ALA A 110 0.09 11.61 -6.54
CA ALA A 110 -0.69 11.87 -5.34
C ALA A 110 -0.86 13.39 -5.10
N LEU A 111 0.21 14.17 -5.28
CA LEU A 111 0.19 15.63 -5.20
C LEU A 111 -0.70 16.25 -6.27
N SER A 112 -0.62 15.78 -7.52
CA SER A 112 -1.45 16.32 -8.61
C SER A 112 -2.93 16.05 -8.39
N ARG A 113 -3.31 14.86 -7.89
CA ARG A 113 -4.69 14.52 -7.50
C ARG A 113 -5.20 15.42 -6.39
N ARG A 114 -4.40 15.66 -5.34
CA ARG A 114 -4.76 16.55 -4.24
C ARG A 114 -4.96 18.00 -4.72
N ARG A 115 -4.08 18.49 -5.60
CA ARG A 115 -4.20 19.82 -6.22
C ARG A 115 -5.43 19.94 -7.10
N ARG A 116 -5.78 18.89 -7.87
CA ARG A 116 -6.99 18.89 -8.70
C ARG A 116 -8.25 18.92 -7.85
N ALA A 117 -8.31 18.13 -6.78
CA ALA A 117 -9.47 18.11 -5.87
C ALA A 117 -9.71 19.48 -5.20
N THR A 118 -8.64 20.11 -4.72
CA THR A 118 -8.72 21.45 -4.09
C THR A 118 -9.05 22.55 -5.10
N ARG A 119 -8.41 22.56 -6.27
CA ARG A 119 -8.72 23.53 -7.33
C ARG A 119 -10.12 23.39 -7.92
N CYS A 120 -10.69 22.19 -7.97
CA CYS A 120 -12.02 21.99 -8.54
C CYS A 120 -13.12 22.68 -7.72
N LEU A 121 -12.92 22.84 -6.41
CA LEU A 121 -13.86 23.51 -5.51
C LEU A 121 -13.54 25.00 -5.36
N GLU A 122 -12.26 25.37 -5.26
CA GLU A 122 -11.84 26.75 -4.99
C GLU A 122 -11.72 27.64 -6.24
N ALA A 123 -11.54 27.06 -7.44
CA ALA A 123 -11.30 27.83 -8.67
C ALA A 123 -12.58 28.28 -9.40
N LEU A 124 -13.78 28.01 -8.88
CA LEU A 124 -15.01 28.45 -9.53
C LEU A 124 -15.17 29.96 -9.50
N GLY A 125 -14.52 30.66 -8.55
CA GLY A 125 -14.57 32.13 -8.44
C GLY A 125 -15.97 32.70 -8.15
N VAL A 126 -16.98 31.84 -8.08
CA VAL A 126 -18.37 32.16 -7.73
C VAL A 126 -18.52 31.95 -6.22
N PRO A 127 -19.08 32.92 -5.48
CA PRO A 127 -19.31 32.77 -4.05
C PRO A 127 -20.28 31.61 -3.78
N GLU A 128 -20.02 30.87 -2.70
CA GLU A 128 -20.81 29.72 -2.25
C GLU A 128 -22.35 29.91 -2.28
N PRO A 129 -22.93 31.05 -1.85
CA PRO A 129 -24.38 31.26 -1.93
C PRO A 129 -24.94 31.26 -3.37
N GLU A 130 -24.19 31.74 -4.35
CA GLU A 130 -24.65 31.77 -5.74
C GLU A 130 -24.56 30.37 -6.38
N LEU A 131 -23.54 29.58 -6.03
CA LEU A 131 -23.45 28.17 -6.42
C LEU A 131 -24.63 27.35 -5.89
N LEU A 132 -25.05 27.61 -4.64
CA LEU A 132 -26.20 26.94 -4.03
C LEU A 132 -27.51 27.27 -4.77
N ARG A 133 -27.71 28.55 -5.12
CA ARG A 133 -28.86 29.00 -5.91
C ARG A 133 -28.92 28.30 -7.28
N GLN A 134 -27.78 28.19 -7.97
CA GLN A 134 -27.68 27.51 -9.26
C GLN A 134 -27.98 26.01 -9.14
N GLN A 135 -27.45 25.34 -8.10
CA GLN A 135 -27.72 23.93 -7.84
C GLN A 135 -29.22 23.69 -7.61
N GLN A 136 -29.88 24.53 -6.82
CA GLN A 136 -31.31 24.41 -6.51
C GLN A 136 -32.18 24.60 -7.75
N ALA A 137 -31.86 25.58 -8.60
CA ALA A 137 -32.58 25.79 -9.87
C ALA A 137 -32.47 24.58 -10.82
N LEU A 138 -31.30 23.94 -10.90
CA LEU A 138 -31.11 22.73 -11.72
C LEU A 138 -31.88 21.52 -11.15
N ILE A 139 -31.93 21.37 -9.83
CA ILE A 139 -32.72 20.31 -9.18
C ILE A 139 -34.21 20.52 -9.44
N GLU A 140 -34.68 21.76 -9.37
CA GLU A 140 -36.08 22.09 -9.62
C GLU A 140 -36.47 21.91 -11.10
N GLN A 141 -35.57 22.23 -12.04
CA GLN A 141 -35.78 21.95 -13.47
C GLN A 141 -35.81 20.45 -13.82
N ALA A 142 -35.14 19.61 -13.03
CA ALA A 142 -35.11 18.17 -13.22
C ALA A 142 -36.23 17.43 -12.46
N ARG A 143 -37.07 18.16 -11.72
CA ARG A 143 -38.19 17.64 -10.93
C ARG A 143 -39.48 17.58 -11.73
#